data_AF-A0A090LEL3-F1
#
_entry.id   AF-A0A090LEL3-F1
#
_cell.length_a   1.000
_cell.length_b   1.000
_cell.length_c   1.000
_cell.angle_alpha   90.00
_cell.angle_beta   90.00
_cell.angle_gamma   90.00
#
_symmetry.space_group_name_H-M   'P 1'
#
loop_
_entity.id
_entity.type
_entity.pdbx_description
1 polymer ?
#
loop_
_entity_poly.entity_id
_entity_poly.type
_entity_poly.pdbx_seq_one_letter_code
_entity_poly.pdbx_strand_id
1 'polypeptide(L)'
;MNLSIFTIVLIYFVSPSHENVYFSVPFYQHFNSRSSTYEYRGKIFSKLKNLIRTVSLEFPEVPYKSILFKREFITYENRVNDTRSDHRYLQVKINGKSRYITLPSNQVPVEFVMHNGRKYFFCNRSPFKTYKEAKIYSEHIEKYSSLRSQHRLLGKYPIASRIWRNIWADCFYKCFSQNHFRELKMRFLRELGMIRNIFHQFPIRYNENLEVIAHHHASTNAKANKLLVVGTENSKVHEVAAFTSPPFASLLINKFYNALLEEQKHTNNNILKSKKESRQFYLLLSTRISDVGIGVILYENKLSIVLTFK
;
A
#
# COMPACT_ATOMS: atom_id res chain seq x y z
N MET A 1 -3.04 43.22 -17.82
CA MET A 1 -3.72 41.99 -17.37
C MET A 1 -3.10 41.59 -16.03
N ASN A 2 -3.83 41.75 -14.93
CA ASN A 2 -3.24 41.75 -13.58
C ASN A 2 -2.66 40.38 -13.19
N LEU A 3 -1.35 40.35 -12.89
CA LEU A 3 -0.63 39.18 -12.40
C LEU A 3 -1.33 38.52 -11.19
N SER A 4 -2.00 39.34 -10.37
CA SER A 4 -2.77 38.93 -9.19
C SER A 4 -3.99 38.03 -9.51
N ILE A 5 -4.59 38.18 -10.70
CA ILE A 5 -5.72 37.33 -11.12
C ILE A 5 -5.19 35.94 -11.51
N PHE A 6 -4.02 35.89 -12.16
CA PHE A 6 -3.38 34.62 -12.52
C PHE A 6 -2.94 33.81 -11.30
N THR A 7 -2.40 34.45 -10.25
CA THR A 7 -2.04 33.75 -9.00
C THR A 7 -3.24 33.24 -8.24
N ILE A 8 -4.34 33.99 -8.17
CA ILE A 8 -5.58 33.53 -7.50
C ILE A 8 -6.20 32.34 -8.26
N VAL A 9 -6.20 32.38 -9.60
CA VAL A 9 -6.70 31.27 -10.43
C VAL A 9 -5.80 30.03 -10.31
N LEU A 10 -4.48 30.20 -10.25
CA LEU A 10 -3.55 29.09 -10.00
C LEU A 10 -3.67 28.53 -8.58
N ILE A 11 -3.91 29.34 -7.55
CA ILE A 11 -4.16 28.85 -6.18
C ILE A 11 -5.47 28.06 -6.12
N TYR A 12 -6.49 28.44 -6.89
CA TYR A 12 -7.74 27.67 -7.01
C TYR A 12 -7.59 26.39 -7.85
N PHE A 13 -6.80 26.41 -8.93
CA PHE A 13 -6.50 25.21 -9.73
C PHE A 13 -5.49 24.26 -9.06
N VAL A 14 -4.68 24.76 -8.12
CA VAL A 14 -3.77 24.00 -7.27
C VAL A 14 -4.37 23.76 -5.89
N SER A 15 -5.68 24.04 -5.67
CA SER A 15 -6.38 23.45 -4.54
C SER A 15 -6.44 21.96 -4.81
N PRO A 16 -5.62 21.14 -4.15
CA PRO A 16 -5.54 19.74 -4.50
C PRO A 16 -6.92 19.16 -4.22
N SER A 17 -7.28 18.13 -4.97
CA SER A 17 -8.50 17.35 -4.80
C SER A 17 -8.50 16.56 -3.47
N HIS A 18 -8.21 17.24 -2.35
CA HIS A 18 -8.03 16.75 -1.00
C HIS A 18 -9.32 16.21 -0.37
N GLU A 19 -10.42 16.26 -1.11
CA GLU A 19 -11.76 15.85 -0.71
C GLU A 19 -12.11 14.41 -1.15
N ASN A 20 -11.20 13.72 -1.86
CA ASN A 20 -11.52 12.48 -2.56
C ASN A 20 -11.41 11.20 -1.70
N VAL A 21 -10.78 11.26 -0.52
CA VAL A 21 -10.69 10.08 0.35
C VAL A 21 -11.92 9.99 1.23
N TYR A 22 -12.68 8.92 1.06
CA TYR A 22 -13.78 8.58 1.95
C TYR A 22 -13.29 8.03 3.29
N PHE A 23 -13.99 8.39 4.35
CA PHE A 23 -13.81 7.88 5.71
C PHE A 23 -15.06 7.09 6.09
N SER A 24 -14.89 5.82 6.43
CA SER A 24 -15.99 4.91 6.72
C SER A 24 -16.07 4.62 8.22
N VAL A 25 -17.25 4.82 8.79
CA VAL A 25 -17.53 4.55 10.21
C VAL A 25 -18.55 3.41 10.33
N PRO A 26 -18.27 2.36 11.11
CA PRO A 26 -19.21 1.28 11.34
C PRO A 26 -20.39 1.74 12.21
N PHE A 27 -21.59 1.26 11.91
CA PHE A 27 -22.77 1.44 12.75
C PHE A 27 -23.70 0.23 12.66
N TYR A 28 -24.54 0.07 13.66
CA TYR A 28 -25.60 -0.95 13.67
C TYR A 28 -26.96 -0.28 13.50
N GLN A 29 -27.88 -0.94 12.80
CA GLN A 29 -29.23 -0.45 12.61
C GLN A 29 -30.21 -1.42 13.25
N HIS A 30 -31.06 -0.89 14.14
CA HIS A 30 -32.10 -1.66 14.80
C HIS A 30 -33.45 -1.22 14.26
N PHE A 31 -34.28 -2.17 13.87
CA PHE A 31 -35.63 -1.94 13.38
C PHE A 31 -36.64 -2.48 14.39
N ASN A 32 -37.71 -1.73 14.57
CA ASN A 32 -38.96 -2.22 15.13
C ASN A 32 -40.08 -1.99 14.09
N SER A 33 -41.31 -2.38 14.42
CA SER A 33 -42.46 -2.28 13.52
C SER A 33 -42.84 -0.85 13.10
N ARG A 34 -42.30 0.19 13.76
CA ARG A 34 -42.68 1.60 13.55
C ARG A 34 -41.51 2.53 13.23
N SER A 35 -40.27 2.15 13.53
CA SER A 35 -39.11 3.03 13.42
C SER A 35 -37.79 2.26 13.36
N SER A 36 -36.74 2.99 12.96
CA SER A 36 -35.36 2.52 13.02
C SER A 36 -34.54 3.37 13.98
N THR A 37 -33.70 2.74 14.80
CA THR A 37 -32.66 3.42 15.58
C THR A 37 -31.28 3.02 15.06
N TYR A 38 -30.29 3.84 15.36
CA TYR A 38 -28.92 3.68 14.90
C TYR A 38 -28.01 3.60 16.11
N GLU A 39 -27.13 2.61 16.15
CA GLU A 39 -26.17 2.46 17.23
C GLU A 39 -24.75 2.73 16.72
N TYR A 40 -24.02 3.54 17.48
CA TYR A 40 -22.61 3.80 17.24
C TYR A 40 -21.89 3.86 18.59
N ARG A 41 -20.91 2.96 18.78
CA ARG A 41 -20.11 2.86 20.02
C ARG A 41 -20.98 2.75 21.28
N GLY A 42 -22.02 1.91 21.24
CA GLY A 42 -22.96 1.70 22.34
C GLY A 42 -23.94 2.86 22.59
N LYS A 43 -23.89 3.94 21.81
CA LYS A 43 -24.85 5.04 21.88
C LYS A 43 -25.94 4.85 20.83
N ILE A 44 -27.20 4.99 21.26
CA ILE A 44 -28.37 4.85 20.39
C ILE A 44 -28.86 6.23 19.94
N PHE A 45 -29.15 6.36 18.65
CA PHE A 45 -29.65 7.55 18.00
C PHE A 45 -30.98 7.26 17.32
N SER A 46 -31.99 8.10 17.57
CA SER A 46 -33.30 8.01 16.90
C SER A 46 -33.30 8.59 15.48
N LYS A 47 -32.35 9.48 15.16
CA LYS A 47 -32.25 10.15 13.86
C LYS A 47 -30.82 10.08 13.34
N LEU A 48 -30.67 9.72 12.07
CA LEU A 48 -29.39 9.64 11.39
C LEU A 48 -28.63 10.98 11.38
N LYS A 49 -29.34 12.10 11.35
CA LYS A 49 -28.75 13.45 11.46
C LYS A 49 -27.96 13.66 12.77
N ASN A 50 -28.40 13.02 13.86
CA ASN A 50 -27.73 13.14 15.15
C ASN A 50 -26.47 12.25 15.16
N LEU A 51 -26.57 11.04 14.60
CA LEU A 51 -25.43 10.14 14.43
C LEU A 51 -24.31 10.81 13.63
N ILE A 52 -24.61 11.37 12.46
CA ILE A 52 -23.58 12.05 11.65
C ILE A 52 -22.99 13.26 12.36
N ARG A 53 -23.81 14.05 13.08
CA ARG A 53 -23.29 15.16 13.89
C ARG A 53 -22.30 14.68 14.95
N THR A 54 -22.61 13.59 15.65
CA THR A 54 -21.71 12.99 16.65
C THR A 54 -20.41 12.51 16.02
N VAL A 55 -20.47 11.81 14.89
CA VAL A 55 -19.27 11.34 14.17
C VAL A 55 -18.42 12.50 13.67
N SER A 56 -19.03 13.54 13.09
CA SER A 56 -18.29 14.72 12.62
C SER A 56 -17.59 15.48 13.75
N LEU A 57 -18.16 15.49 14.96
CA LEU A 57 -17.51 16.07 16.14
C LEU A 57 -16.37 15.19 16.68
N GLU A 58 -16.47 13.86 16.52
CA GLU A 58 -15.42 12.94 16.95
C GLU A 58 -14.18 12.98 16.05
N PHE A 59 -14.37 13.28 14.76
CA PHE A 59 -13.33 13.32 13.74
C PHE A 59 -13.32 14.68 13.03
N PRO A 60 -12.96 15.77 13.73
CA PRO A 60 -12.97 17.12 13.16
C PRO A 60 -12.01 17.28 11.96
N GLU A 61 -11.00 16.41 11.85
CA GLU A 61 -10.06 16.37 10.72
C GLU A 61 -10.65 15.77 9.43
N VAL A 62 -11.84 15.14 9.49
CA VAL A 62 -12.50 14.52 8.36
C VAL A 62 -13.58 15.45 7.80
N PRO A 63 -13.51 15.86 6.53
CA PRO A 63 -14.57 16.65 5.91
C PRO A 63 -15.91 15.92 5.97
N TYR A 64 -16.96 16.63 6.39
CA TYR A 64 -18.31 16.07 6.55
C TYR A 64 -18.77 15.23 5.35
N LYS A 65 -18.56 15.74 4.13
CA LYS A 65 -18.99 15.09 2.89
C LYS A 65 -18.25 13.80 2.54
N SER A 66 -17.09 13.58 3.15
CA SER A 66 -16.25 12.40 2.99
C SER A 66 -16.62 11.30 3.99
N ILE A 67 -17.46 11.59 4.99
CA ILE A 67 -17.92 10.60 5.96
C ILE A 67 -18.98 9.70 5.33
N LEU A 68 -18.70 8.41 5.38
CA LEU A 68 -19.57 7.33 4.98
C LEU A 68 -19.87 6.44 6.19
N PHE A 69 -21.06 5.87 6.21
CA PHE A 69 -21.45 4.90 7.22
C PHE A 69 -21.48 3.50 6.63
N LYS A 70 -20.74 2.57 7.25
CA LYS A 70 -20.75 1.15 6.91
C LYS A 70 -21.68 0.44 7.87
N ARG A 71 -22.79 -0.06 7.36
CA ARG A 71 -23.75 -0.82 8.18
C ARG A 71 -23.19 -2.23 8.37
N GLU A 72 -22.91 -2.62 9.61
CA GLU A 72 -22.34 -3.93 9.90
C GLU A 72 -23.41 -4.95 10.28
N PHE A 73 -24.39 -4.53 11.08
CA PHE A 73 -25.50 -5.40 11.50
C PHE A 73 -26.84 -4.69 11.33
N ILE A 74 -27.83 -5.49 10.96
CA ILE A 74 -29.23 -5.14 11.02
C ILE A 74 -29.91 -6.06 12.04
N THR A 75 -30.52 -5.48 13.05
CA THR A 75 -31.35 -6.22 14.00
C THR A 75 -32.81 -5.91 13.74
N TYR A 76 -33.64 -6.94 13.58
CA TYR A 76 -35.10 -6.83 13.56
C TYR A 76 -35.65 -7.83 14.55
N GLU A 77 -36.30 -7.34 15.60
CA GLU A 77 -36.74 -8.16 16.75
C GLU A 77 -35.56 -8.99 17.30
N ASN A 78 -35.60 -10.32 17.19
CA ASN A 78 -34.55 -11.24 17.65
C ASN A 78 -33.65 -11.79 16.51
N ARG A 79 -33.77 -11.24 15.30
CA ARG A 79 -32.96 -11.66 14.14
C ARG A 79 -31.86 -10.65 13.87
N VAL A 80 -30.63 -11.13 13.80
CA VAL A 80 -29.45 -10.35 13.41
C VAL A 80 -29.04 -10.76 12.00
N ASN A 81 -28.93 -9.79 11.11
CA ASN A 81 -28.41 -9.97 9.76
C ASN A 81 -27.05 -9.25 9.64
N ASP A 82 -26.03 -9.98 9.21
CA ASP A 82 -24.67 -9.47 9.01
C ASP A 82 -24.53 -8.89 7.60
N THR A 83 -24.26 -7.58 7.52
CA THR A 83 -24.12 -6.86 6.25
C THR A 83 -22.69 -6.37 5.99
N ARG A 84 -21.69 -6.89 6.72
CA ARG A 84 -20.29 -6.45 6.60
C ARG A 84 -19.72 -6.66 5.20
N SER A 85 -20.25 -7.61 4.43
CA SER A 85 -19.85 -7.95 3.05
C SER A 85 -20.61 -7.21 1.96
N ASP A 86 -21.61 -6.39 2.29
CA ASP A 86 -22.50 -5.76 1.30
C ASP A 86 -21.79 -4.77 0.36
N HIS A 87 -20.58 -4.32 0.70
CA HIS A 87 -19.81 -3.29 -0.03
C HIS A 87 -20.59 -1.99 -0.34
N ARG A 88 -21.65 -1.73 0.44
CA ARG A 88 -22.49 -0.53 0.36
C ARG A 88 -22.21 0.39 1.53
N TYR A 89 -22.23 1.68 1.25
CA TYR A 89 -22.00 2.74 2.22
C TYR A 89 -23.17 3.70 2.22
N LEU A 90 -23.59 4.14 3.41
CA LEU A 90 -24.64 5.13 3.58
C LEU A 90 -24.00 6.52 3.64
N GLN A 91 -24.26 7.34 2.63
CA GLN A 91 -23.85 8.74 2.60
C GLN A 91 -24.97 9.60 3.19
N VAL A 92 -24.67 10.41 4.19
CA VAL A 92 -25.64 11.22 4.94
C VAL A 92 -25.35 12.70 4.72
N LYS A 93 -26.40 13.46 4.38
CA LYS A 93 -26.36 14.93 4.27
C LYS A 93 -26.73 15.59 5.60
N ILE A 94 -26.33 16.85 5.79
CA ILE A 94 -26.50 17.57 7.08
C ILE A 94 -27.98 17.64 7.49
N ASN A 95 -28.88 17.73 6.51
CA ASN A 95 -30.32 17.73 6.72
C ASN A 95 -30.92 16.34 7.04
N GLY A 96 -30.10 15.30 7.17
CA GLY A 96 -30.50 13.92 7.45
C GLY A 96 -30.91 13.10 6.23
N LYS A 97 -31.00 13.70 5.03
CA LYS A 97 -31.23 12.92 3.80
C LYS A 97 -30.04 12.00 3.57
N SER A 98 -30.30 10.75 3.22
CA SER A 98 -29.24 9.77 3.00
C SER A 98 -29.50 8.93 1.75
N ARG A 99 -28.42 8.34 1.22
CA ARG A 99 -28.49 7.41 0.10
C ARG A 99 -27.38 6.37 0.24
N TYR A 100 -27.65 5.17 -0.25
CA TYR A 100 -26.60 4.16 -0.40
C TYR A 100 -25.77 4.44 -1.64
N ILE A 101 -24.46 4.24 -1.52
CA ILE A 101 -23.50 4.31 -2.62
C ILE A 101 -22.60 3.07 -2.58
N THR A 102 -22.06 2.73 -3.75
CA THR A 102 -20.98 1.74 -3.91
C THR A 102 -19.75 2.49 -4.40
N LEU A 103 -18.60 2.17 -3.84
CA LEU A 103 -17.34 2.81 -4.24
C LEU A 103 -16.74 2.09 -5.44
N PRO A 104 -16.18 2.82 -6.43
CA PRO A 104 -15.34 2.25 -7.48
C PRO A 104 -14.20 1.40 -6.91
N SER A 105 -13.74 0.42 -7.67
CA SER A 105 -12.72 -0.53 -7.19
C SER A 105 -11.37 0.12 -6.84
N ASN A 106 -11.04 1.28 -7.38
CA ASN A 106 -9.83 2.05 -7.06
C ASN A 106 -10.00 3.00 -5.85
N GLN A 107 -11.22 3.21 -5.35
CA GLN A 107 -11.48 4.04 -4.18
C GLN A 107 -11.60 3.15 -2.94
N VAL A 108 -10.58 3.18 -2.09
CA VAL A 108 -10.54 2.42 -0.84
C VAL A 108 -10.76 3.40 0.32
N PRO A 109 -11.89 3.32 1.05
CA PRO A 109 -12.12 4.22 2.16
C PRO A 109 -11.16 3.91 3.31
N VAL A 110 -10.88 4.92 4.12
CA VAL A 110 -10.25 4.73 5.42
C VAL A 110 -11.32 4.25 6.40
N GLU A 111 -11.20 3.03 6.89
CA GLU A 111 -12.16 2.43 7.81
C GLU A 111 -11.76 2.70 9.26
N PHE A 112 -12.68 3.24 10.06
CA PHE A 112 -12.49 3.42 11.49
C PHE A 112 -12.83 2.14 12.26
N VAL A 113 -11.94 1.74 13.16
CA VAL A 113 -12.15 0.61 14.05
C VAL A 113 -11.68 0.98 15.46
N MET A 114 -12.43 0.58 16.47
CA MET A 114 -12.00 0.65 17.87
C MET A 114 -11.66 -0.74 18.37
N HIS A 115 -10.46 -0.92 18.90
CA HIS A 115 -10.00 -2.20 19.45
C HIS A 115 -9.32 -1.95 20.80
N ASN A 116 -9.82 -2.58 21.86
CA ASN A 116 -9.36 -2.41 23.25
C ASN A 116 -9.22 -0.93 23.66
N GLY A 117 -10.25 -0.13 23.35
CA GLY A 117 -10.30 1.30 23.66
C GLY A 117 -9.39 2.19 22.80
N ARG A 118 -8.58 1.62 21.90
CA ARG A 118 -7.70 2.37 21.00
C ARG A 118 -8.35 2.56 19.64
N LYS A 119 -8.16 3.75 19.06
CA LYS A 119 -8.60 4.09 17.71
C LYS A 119 -7.59 3.56 16.69
N TYR A 120 -8.09 2.87 15.68
CA TYR A 120 -7.32 2.42 14.53
C TYR A 120 -8.01 2.85 13.24
N PHE A 121 -7.20 3.10 12.23
CA PHE A 121 -7.65 3.48 10.90
C PHE A 121 -7.11 2.45 9.93
N PHE A 122 -7.98 1.76 9.21
CA PHE A 122 -7.58 0.75 8.25
C PHE A 122 -7.69 1.30 6.83
N CYS A 123 -6.65 1.11 6.04
CA CYS A 123 -6.70 1.34 4.59
C CYS A 123 -6.06 0.16 3.89
N ASN A 124 -6.80 -0.48 2.97
CA ASN A 124 -6.32 -1.61 2.19
C ASN A 124 -5.67 -2.71 3.05
N ARG A 125 -6.37 -3.11 4.12
CA ARG A 125 -5.95 -4.09 5.14
C ARG A 125 -4.74 -3.68 5.99
N SER A 126 -4.24 -2.45 5.85
CA SER A 126 -3.13 -1.92 6.64
C SER A 126 -3.67 -1.09 7.82
N PRO A 127 -3.29 -1.40 9.07
CA PRO A 127 -3.68 -0.62 10.24
C PRO A 127 -2.79 0.61 10.47
N PHE A 128 -3.38 1.75 10.78
CA PHE A 128 -2.70 3.01 11.08
C PHE A 128 -3.16 3.56 12.42
N LYS A 129 -2.28 4.32 13.08
CA LYS A 129 -2.61 4.98 14.36
C LYS A 129 -3.39 6.26 14.17
N THR A 130 -3.24 6.90 13.01
CA THR A 130 -3.89 8.17 12.70
C THR A 130 -4.63 8.13 11.38
N TYR A 131 -5.71 8.91 11.28
CA TYR A 131 -6.43 9.10 10.02
C TYR A 131 -5.52 9.65 8.91
N LYS A 132 -4.62 10.60 9.27
CA LYS A 132 -3.70 11.24 8.32
C LYS A 132 -2.78 10.22 7.63
N GLU A 133 -2.22 9.27 8.37
CA GLU A 133 -1.38 8.20 7.81
C GLU A 133 -2.19 7.31 6.84
N ALA A 134 -3.37 6.85 7.27
CA ALA A 134 -4.24 6.02 6.46
C ALA A 134 -4.73 6.75 5.18
N LYS A 135 -5.00 8.05 5.29
CA LYS A 135 -5.41 8.92 4.18
C LYS A 135 -4.34 8.94 3.09
N ILE A 136 -3.07 9.12 3.45
CA ILE A 136 -1.96 9.12 2.47
C ILE A 136 -1.94 7.82 1.67
N TYR A 137 -2.12 6.67 2.35
CA TYR A 137 -2.18 5.37 1.66
C TYR A 137 -3.40 5.24 0.76
N SER A 138 -4.56 5.74 1.17
CA SER A 138 -5.77 5.76 0.34
C SER A 138 -5.58 6.63 -0.92
N GLU A 139 -5.00 7.83 -0.78
CA GLU A 139 -4.68 8.72 -1.91
C GLU A 139 -3.73 8.04 -2.90
N HIS A 140 -2.73 7.31 -2.41
CA HIS A 140 -1.82 6.54 -3.26
C HIS A 140 -2.55 5.44 -4.03
N ILE A 141 -3.50 4.75 -3.40
CA ILE A 141 -4.28 3.71 -4.08
C ILE A 141 -5.14 4.33 -5.17
N GLU A 142 -5.86 5.41 -4.89
CA GLU A 142 -6.67 6.10 -5.89
C GLU A 142 -5.82 6.57 -7.07
N LYS A 143 -4.64 7.15 -6.77
CA LYS A 143 -3.70 7.66 -7.77
C LYS A 143 -3.07 6.58 -8.64
N TYR A 144 -2.69 5.44 -8.07
CA TYR A 144 -1.81 4.47 -8.74
C TYR A 144 -2.51 3.18 -9.19
N SER A 145 -3.73 2.88 -8.74
CA SER A 145 -4.41 1.61 -9.06
C SER A 145 -4.86 1.49 -10.51
N SER A 146 -5.01 2.61 -11.22
CA SER A 146 -5.32 2.64 -12.64
C SER A 146 -4.10 2.29 -13.51
N LEU A 147 -2.88 2.41 -12.97
CA LEU A 147 -1.67 2.14 -13.74
C LEU A 147 -1.42 0.63 -13.84
N ARG A 148 -1.68 0.08 -15.03
CA ARG A 148 -1.52 -1.35 -15.37
C ARG A 148 -0.48 -1.63 -16.46
N SER A 149 0.31 -0.62 -16.83
CA SER A 149 1.28 -0.66 -17.94
C SER A 149 2.67 -1.20 -17.56
N GLN A 150 2.86 -1.71 -16.34
CA GLN A 150 4.13 -2.23 -15.84
C GLN A 150 4.71 -3.31 -16.77
N HIS A 151 3.86 -4.17 -17.33
CA HIS A 151 4.25 -5.23 -18.27
C HIS A 151 4.95 -4.72 -19.55
N ARG A 152 4.77 -3.43 -19.89
CA ARG A 152 5.45 -2.77 -21.03
C ARG A 152 6.87 -2.31 -20.70
N LEU A 153 7.23 -2.27 -19.42
CA LEU A 153 8.51 -1.81 -18.90
C LEU A 153 9.40 -2.97 -18.46
N LEU A 154 9.05 -4.21 -18.84
CA LEU A 154 9.89 -5.37 -18.59
C LEU A 154 11.14 -5.31 -19.45
N GLY A 155 12.25 -5.82 -18.92
CA GLY A 155 13.51 -5.83 -19.65
C GLY A 155 13.53 -6.80 -20.84
N LYS A 156 14.61 -6.74 -21.62
CA LYS A 156 14.77 -7.44 -22.89
C LYS A 156 14.80 -8.97 -22.75
N TYR A 157 15.18 -9.50 -21.59
CA TYR A 157 15.38 -10.94 -21.41
C TYR A 157 14.03 -11.68 -21.26
N PRO A 158 13.68 -12.61 -22.18
CA PRO A 158 12.36 -13.25 -22.20
C PRO A 158 12.04 -14.07 -20.94
N ILE A 159 13.03 -14.75 -20.37
CA ILE A 159 12.85 -15.58 -19.17
C ILE A 159 12.46 -14.70 -17.97
N ALA A 160 13.16 -13.59 -17.77
CA ALA A 160 12.85 -12.61 -16.72
C ALA A 160 11.42 -12.06 -16.87
N SER A 161 11.06 -11.71 -18.12
CA SER A 161 9.71 -11.22 -18.45
C SER A 161 8.61 -12.26 -18.19
N ARG A 162 8.87 -13.54 -18.51
CA ARG A 162 7.93 -14.63 -18.26
C ARG A 162 7.71 -14.85 -16.77
N ILE A 163 8.78 -14.91 -15.99
CA ILE A 163 8.70 -15.04 -14.52
C ILE A 163 7.87 -13.89 -13.94
N TRP A 164 8.17 -12.65 -14.34
CA TRP A 164 7.43 -11.50 -13.87
C TRP A 164 5.93 -11.61 -14.19
N ARG A 165 5.56 -11.95 -15.42
CA ARG A 165 4.15 -12.09 -15.82
C ARG A 165 3.44 -13.16 -14.99
N ASN A 166 4.08 -14.30 -14.75
CA ASN A 166 3.51 -15.37 -13.93
C ASN A 166 3.26 -14.94 -12.48
N ILE A 167 4.09 -14.05 -11.95
CA ILE A 167 4.02 -13.63 -10.55
C ILE A 167 3.14 -12.40 -10.36
N TRP A 168 3.03 -11.51 -11.35
CA TRP A 168 2.44 -10.18 -11.17
C TRP A 168 1.23 -9.88 -12.04
N ALA A 169 0.83 -10.77 -12.97
CA ALA A 169 -0.17 -10.51 -14.02
C ALA A 169 -1.44 -9.76 -13.57
N ASP A 170 -1.91 -9.99 -12.36
CA ASP A 170 -3.15 -9.45 -11.81
C ASP A 170 -2.95 -8.54 -10.57
N CYS A 171 -1.71 -8.36 -10.12
CA CYS A 171 -1.40 -7.70 -8.86
C CYS A 171 -0.66 -6.38 -9.08
N PHE A 172 -1.46 -5.33 -9.29
CA PHE A 172 -0.99 -3.95 -9.39
C PHE A 172 -0.95 -3.26 -8.02
N TYR A 173 -0.77 -1.93 -7.99
CA TYR A 173 -0.51 -1.16 -6.77
C TYR A 173 -1.47 -1.45 -5.62
N LYS A 174 -2.80 -1.45 -5.88
CA LYS A 174 -3.79 -1.81 -4.84
C LYS A 174 -3.54 -3.19 -4.25
N CYS A 175 -3.20 -4.18 -5.07
CA CYS A 175 -2.97 -5.53 -4.62
C CYS A 175 -1.69 -5.63 -3.78
N PHE A 176 -0.55 -5.18 -4.31
CA PHE A 176 0.73 -5.40 -3.63
C PHE A 176 0.97 -4.45 -2.44
N SER A 177 0.24 -3.35 -2.32
CA SER A 177 0.32 -2.43 -1.16
C SER A 177 -0.43 -2.91 0.08
N GLN A 178 -1.18 -4.02 -0.02
CA GLN A 178 -1.91 -4.58 1.12
C GLN A 178 -0.99 -4.94 2.30
N ASN A 179 -1.52 -4.80 3.52
CA ASN A 179 -0.84 -5.15 4.76
C ASN A 179 0.57 -4.54 4.86
N HIS A 180 0.71 -3.22 4.64
CA HIS A 180 1.99 -2.53 4.59
C HIS A 180 3.01 -3.18 3.63
N PHE A 181 2.59 -3.40 2.39
CA PHE A 181 3.41 -4.03 1.35
C PHE A 181 3.86 -5.47 1.63
N ARG A 182 3.19 -6.21 2.53
CA ARG A 182 3.48 -7.64 2.75
C ARG A 182 3.33 -8.45 1.45
N GLU A 183 2.31 -8.15 0.64
CA GLU A 183 2.08 -8.83 -0.63
C GLU A 183 3.22 -8.58 -1.62
N LEU A 184 3.74 -7.33 -1.68
CA LEU A 184 4.93 -7.00 -2.47
C LEU A 184 6.14 -7.86 -2.08
N LYS A 185 6.42 -7.97 -0.77
CA LYS A 185 7.55 -8.75 -0.25
C LYS A 185 7.43 -10.23 -0.60
N MET A 186 6.24 -10.81 -0.42
CA MET A 186 5.98 -12.22 -0.74
C MET A 186 6.17 -12.51 -2.24
N ARG A 187 5.74 -11.61 -3.12
CA ARG A 187 5.92 -11.76 -4.57
C ARG A 187 7.37 -11.55 -5.00
N PHE A 188 8.11 -10.63 -4.40
CA PHE A 188 9.56 -10.53 -4.61
C PHE A 188 10.29 -11.81 -4.23
N LEU A 189 9.94 -12.42 -3.08
CA LEU A 189 10.54 -13.69 -2.66
C LEU A 189 10.27 -14.81 -3.67
N ARG A 190 9.04 -14.90 -4.18
CA ARG A 190 8.69 -15.85 -5.25
C ARG A 190 9.46 -15.58 -6.54
N GLU A 191 9.61 -14.31 -6.93
CA GLU A 191 10.34 -13.93 -8.14
C GLU A 191 11.82 -14.28 -8.04
N LEU A 192 12.45 -13.97 -6.91
CA LEU A 192 13.82 -14.38 -6.60
C LEU A 192 13.96 -15.90 -6.61
N GLY A 193 13.02 -16.63 -6.01
CA GLY A 193 13.01 -18.10 -6.02
C GLY A 193 12.96 -18.66 -7.44
N MET A 194 12.09 -18.14 -8.31
CA MET A 194 12.02 -18.57 -9.71
C MET A 194 13.28 -18.23 -10.49
N ILE A 195 13.89 -17.06 -10.27
CA ILE A 195 15.15 -16.68 -10.92
C ILE A 195 16.30 -17.61 -10.48
N ARG A 196 16.41 -17.91 -9.18
CA ARG A 196 17.43 -18.84 -8.65
C ARG A 196 17.26 -20.27 -9.18
N ASN A 197 16.01 -20.72 -9.37
CA ASN A 197 15.71 -22.03 -9.94
C ASN A 197 16.20 -22.19 -11.39
N ILE A 198 16.34 -21.10 -12.17
CA ILE A 198 16.95 -21.16 -13.52
C ILE A 198 18.36 -21.76 -13.45
N PHE A 199 19.09 -21.47 -12.38
CA PHE A 199 20.46 -21.90 -12.16
C PHE A 199 20.54 -23.16 -11.27
N HIS A 200 19.45 -23.91 -11.14
CA HIS A 200 19.33 -25.12 -10.30
C HIS A 200 19.73 -24.90 -8.83
N GLN A 201 19.45 -23.71 -8.31
CA GLN A 201 19.80 -23.36 -6.94
C GLN A 201 18.65 -23.57 -5.97
N PHE A 202 18.98 -23.79 -4.70
CA PHE A 202 17.99 -23.90 -3.63
C PHE A 202 17.17 -22.61 -3.46
N PRO A 203 15.87 -22.74 -3.13
CA PRO A 203 15.01 -21.60 -2.87
C PRO A 203 15.50 -20.82 -1.66
N ILE A 204 15.58 -19.50 -1.80
CA ILE A 204 15.94 -18.58 -0.73
C ILE A 204 14.81 -18.50 0.29
N ARG A 205 15.15 -18.54 1.59
CA ARG A 205 14.21 -18.55 2.70
C ARG A 205 13.98 -17.13 3.20
N TYR A 206 12.76 -16.86 3.62
CA TYR A 206 12.44 -15.61 4.30
C TYR A 206 12.99 -15.63 5.73
N ASN A 207 13.63 -14.54 6.15
CA ASN A 207 14.17 -14.37 7.49
C ASN A 207 13.71 -13.04 8.10
N GLU A 208 12.94 -13.14 9.20
CA GLU A 208 12.36 -11.98 9.87
C GLU A 208 13.41 -11.03 10.48
N ASN A 209 14.49 -11.58 11.03
CA ASN A 209 15.57 -10.76 11.60
C ASN A 209 16.25 -9.92 10.51
N LEU A 210 16.44 -10.50 9.32
CA LEU A 210 16.94 -9.75 8.17
C LEU A 210 15.93 -8.69 7.72
N GLU A 211 14.62 -8.97 7.75
CA GLU A 211 13.60 -7.98 7.42
C GLU A 211 13.65 -6.79 8.38
N VAL A 212 13.84 -7.00 9.68
CA VAL A 212 13.99 -5.91 10.65
C VAL A 212 15.15 -4.99 10.27
N ILE A 213 16.30 -5.57 9.90
CA ILE A 213 17.47 -4.81 9.43
C ILE A 213 17.13 -4.06 8.13
N ALA A 214 16.54 -4.75 7.15
CA ALA A 214 16.18 -4.16 5.87
C ALA A 214 15.17 -3.01 6.03
N HIS A 215 14.19 -3.16 6.93
CA HIS A 215 13.19 -2.14 7.22
C HIS A 215 13.84 -0.91 7.87
N HIS A 216 14.76 -1.12 8.80
CA HIS A 216 15.54 -0.04 9.39
C HIS A 216 16.34 0.72 8.32
N HIS A 217 17.07 0.02 7.45
CA HIS A 217 17.85 0.65 6.39
C HIS A 217 16.96 1.33 5.33
N ALA A 218 15.82 0.74 4.97
CA ALA A 218 14.85 1.36 4.07
C ALA A 218 14.32 2.68 4.65
N SER A 219 14.08 2.74 5.96
CA SER A 219 13.63 3.94 6.69
C SER A 219 14.72 5.01 6.70
N THR A 220 15.96 4.63 6.99
CA THR A 220 17.12 5.54 6.93
C THR A 220 17.32 6.10 5.53
N ASN A 221 17.25 5.27 4.48
CA ASN A 221 17.33 5.69 3.08
C ASN A 221 16.23 6.68 2.73
N ALA A 222 14.98 6.40 3.11
CA ALA A 222 13.85 7.28 2.88
C ALA A 222 14.04 8.65 3.55
N LYS A 223 14.42 8.68 4.83
CA LYS A 223 14.66 9.94 5.57
C LYS A 223 15.81 10.75 5.00
N ALA A 224 16.88 10.10 4.55
CA ALA A 224 18.01 10.75 3.91
C ALA A 224 17.75 11.12 2.43
N ASN A 225 16.66 10.63 1.84
CA ASN A 225 16.36 10.66 0.41
C ASN A 225 17.59 10.26 -0.45
N LYS A 226 18.36 9.28 0.05
CA LYS A 226 19.61 8.81 -0.54
C LYS A 226 19.69 7.30 -0.41
N LEU A 227 20.16 6.63 -1.46
CA LEU A 227 20.44 5.20 -1.41
C LEU A 227 21.75 4.98 -0.67
N LEU A 228 21.64 4.49 0.56
CA LEU A 228 22.76 3.95 1.32
C LEU A 228 22.65 2.43 1.19
N VAL A 229 23.68 1.82 0.62
CA VAL A 229 23.83 0.36 0.61
C VAL A 229 24.83 0.00 1.70
N VAL A 230 24.33 -0.51 2.80
CA VAL A 230 25.13 -0.90 3.97
C VAL A 230 25.63 -2.33 3.75
N GLY A 231 26.92 -2.46 3.43
CA GLY A 231 27.54 -3.76 3.18
C GLY A 231 28.70 -3.68 2.20
N THR A 232 29.74 -4.44 2.48
CA THR A 232 30.84 -4.80 1.57
C THR A 232 30.81 -6.30 1.34
N GLU A 233 31.66 -6.82 0.44
CA GLU A 233 31.80 -8.28 0.26
C GLU A 233 32.24 -9.00 1.54
N ASN A 234 32.80 -8.27 2.52
CA ASN A 234 33.25 -8.81 3.79
C ASN A 234 32.21 -8.68 4.92
N SER A 235 31.03 -8.11 4.64
CA SER A 235 29.99 -7.94 5.65
C SER A 235 29.25 -9.26 5.91
N LYS A 236 28.90 -9.54 7.17
CA LYS A 236 28.09 -10.72 7.56
C LYS A 236 26.66 -10.67 7.01
N VAL A 237 26.19 -9.48 6.65
CA VAL A 237 24.90 -9.22 6.02
C VAL A 237 25.17 -8.38 4.80
N HIS A 238 24.68 -8.86 3.67
CA HIS A 238 24.76 -8.20 2.38
C HIS A 238 23.45 -7.48 2.08
N GLU A 239 23.50 -6.52 1.16
CA GLU A 239 22.36 -5.64 0.90
C GLU A 239 22.29 -5.19 -0.56
N VAL A 240 21.07 -5.16 -1.10
CA VAL A 240 20.74 -4.40 -2.29
C VAL A 240 19.57 -3.47 -1.99
N ALA A 241 19.66 -2.21 -2.44
CA ALA A 241 18.67 -1.18 -2.16
C ALA A 241 18.26 -0.45 -3.45
N ALA A 242 17.03 0.06 -3.49
CA ALA A 242 16.55 0.91 -4.57
C ALA A 242 15.44 1.85 -4.13
N PHE A 243 15.34 2.97 -4.85
CA PHE A 243 14.15 3.79 -4.88
C PHE A 243 13.35 3.47 -6.12
N THR A 244 12.03 3.44 -5.97
CA THR A 244 11.13 3.29 -7.10
C THR A 244 9.85 4.07 -6.86
N SER A 245 9.20 4.52 -7.93
CA SER A 245 7.86 5.07 -7.81
C SER A 245 6.90 3.95 -7.37
N PRO A 246 5.93 4.24 -6.49
CA PRO A 246 5.03 3.25 -5.94
C PRO A 246 4.39 2.28 -6.95
N PRO A 247 3.84 2.72 -8.11
CA PRO A 247 3.21 1.79 -9.04
C PRO A 247 4.19 0.87 -9.79
N PHE A 248 5.49 1.19 -9.79
CA PHE A 248 6.52 0.42 -10.49
C PHE A 248 7.33 -0.48 -9.56
N ALA A 249 6.92 -0.61 -8.30
CA ALA A 249 7.60 -1.46 -7.32
C ALA A 249 7.72 -2.92 -7.79
N SER A 250 6.66 -3.46 -8.39
CA SER A 250 6.66 -4.84 -8.90
C SER A 250 7.74 -5.11 -9.95
N LEU A 251 8.29 -4.09 -10.61
CA LEU A 251 9.34 -4.26 -11.62
C LEU A 251 10.75 -4.40 -11.03
N LEU A 252 10.92 -4.26 -9.71
CA LEU A 252 12.25 -4.09 -9.12
C LEU A 252 13.18 -5.28 -9.36
N ILE A 253 12.72 -6.50 -9.04
CA ILE A 253 13.55 -7.71 -9.18
C ILE A 253 13.84 -7.99 -10.66
N ASN A 254 12.83 -7.88 -11.52
CA ASN A 254 13.02 -7.94 -12.98
C ASN A 254 14.09 -6.95 -13.46
N LYS A 255 14.04 -5.69 -13.01
CA LYS A 255 15.02 -4.65 -13.37
C LYS A 255 16.43 -5.00 -12.92
N PHE A 256 16.61 -5.43 -11.66
CA PHE A 256 17.92 -5.84 -11.17
C PHE A 256 18.50 -7.01 -11.97
N TYR A 257 17.68 -8.01 -12.26
CA TYR A 257 18.14 -9.17 -13.02
C TYR A 257 18.48 -8.83 -14.48
N ASN A 258 17.66 -8.03 -15.17
CA ASN A 258 17.99 -7.60 -16.51
C ASN A 258 19.26 -6.72 -16.54
N ALA A 259 19.43 -5.82 -15.56
CA ALA A 259 20.63 -4.99 -15.46
C ALA A 259 21.90 -5.84 -15.28
N LEU A 260 21.85 -6.86 -14.42
CA LEU A 260 22.93 -7.82 -14.24
C LEU A 260 23.30 -8.52 -15.56
N LEU A 261 22.30 -9.02 -16.31
CA LEU A 261 22.53 -9.72 -17.57
C LEU A 261 23.12 -8.79 -18.67
N GLU A 262 22.64 -7.55 -18.77
CA GLU A 262 23.21 -6.56 -19.70
C GLU A 262 24.68 -6.26 -19.34
N GLU A 263 25.01 -6.09 -18.05
CA GLU A 263 26.37 -5.82 -17.62
C GLU A 263 27.32 -6.99 -17.93
N GLN A 264 26.86 -8.24 -17.73
CA GLN A 264 27.63 -9.45 -18.07
C GLN A 264 27.96 -9.53 -19.57
N LYS A 265 27.04 -9.12 -20.45
CA LYS A 265 27.25 -9.09 -21.90
C LYS A 265 28.35 -8.12 -22.33
N HIS A 266 28.48 -6.98 -21.66
CA HIS A 266 29.38 -5.90 -22.07
C HIS A 266 30.78 -5.96 -21.44
N THR A 267 30.98 -6.70 -20.35
CA THR A 267 32.22 -6.65 -19.54
C THR A 267 33.15 -7.86 -19.67
N ASN A 268 33.00 -8.71 -20.70
CA ASN A 268 33.72 -10.00 -20.78
C ASN A 268 33.64 -10.77 -19.45
N ASN A 269 32.44 -10.84 -18.86
CA ASN A 269 32.15 -11.47 -17.56
C ASN A 269 32.87 -10.87 -16.32
N ASN A 270 33.48 -9.68 -16.41
CA ASN A 270 34.22 -9.11 -15.29
C ASN A 270 33.31 -8.36 -14.31
N ILE A 271 32.64 -9.11 -13.42
CA ILE A 271 31.71 -8.61 -12.39
C ILE A 271 32.34 -7.53 -11.48
N LEU A 272 33.67 -7.52 -11.32
CA LEU A 272 34.39 -6.51 -10.52
C LEU A 272 34.17 -5.06 -11.01
N LYS A 273 33.84 -4.85 -12.29
CA LYS A 273 33.55 -3.53 -12.88
C LYS A 273 32.07 -3.12 -12.84
N SER A 274 31.19 -3.97 -12.31
CA SER A 274 29.75 -3.71 -12.23
C SER A 274 29.38 -2.75 -11.08
N LYS A 275 28.19 -2.16 -11.17
CA LYS A 275 27.65 -1.29 -10.12
C LYS A 275 27.52 -2.06 -8.80
N LYS A 276 27.64 -1.35 -7.68
CA LYS A 276 27.57 -1.97 -6.34
C LYS A 276 26.29 -2.80 -6.17
N GLU A 277 25.16 -2.26 -6.62
CA GLU A 277 23.85 -2.92 -6.57
C GLU A 277 23.83 -4.21 -7.40
N SER A 278 24.43 -4.20 -8.60
CA SER A 278 24.53 -5.38 -9.46
C SER A 278 25.41 -6.47 -8.84
N ARG A 279 26.54 -6.09 -8.21
CA ARG A 279 27.40 -7.04 -7.47
C ARG A 279 26.66 -7.69 -6.31
N GLN A 280 25.96 -6.88 -5.52
CA GLN A 280 25.17 -7.36 -4.39
C GLN A 280 24.00 -8.23 -4.88
N PHE A 281 23.33 -7.84 -5.97
CA PHE A 281 22.27 -8.64 -6.55
C PHE A 281 22.79 -9.97 -7.13
N TYR A 282 23.95 -9.98 -7.78
CA TYR A 282 24.62 -11.21 -8.21
C TYR A 282 24.90 -12.13 -7.02
N LEU A 283 25.40 -11.58 -5.91
CA LEU A 283 25.63 -12.33 -4.68
C LEU A 283 24.31 -12.91 -4.11
N LEU A 284 23.22 -12.15 -4.12
CA LEU A 284 21.88 -12.63 -3.73
C LEU A 284 21.42 -13.84 -4.58
N LEU A 285 21.91 -13.97 -5.82
CA LEU A 285 21.67 -15.12 -6.68
C LEU A 285 22.73 -16.24 -6.53
N SER A 286 23.59 -16.19 -5.50
CA SER A 286 24.57 -17.24 -5.23
C SER A 286 24.00 -18.37 -4.38
N THR A 287 24.50 -19.60 -4.59
CA THR A 287 24.16 -20.78 -3.77
C THR A 287 24.53 -20.63 -2.30
N ARG A 288 25.47 -19.73 -1.98
CA ARG A 288 25.90 -19.45 -0.60
C ARG A 288 24.85 -18.69 0.21
N ILE A 289 24.00 -17.94 -0.48
CA ILE A 289 22.94 -17.16 0.16
C ILE A 289 21.71 -18.05 0.35
N SER A 290 21.23 -18.11 1.58
CA SER A 290 20.15 -18.98 2.00
C SER A 290 18.96 -18.23 2.57
N ASP A 291 19.20 -17.03 3.14
CA ASP A 291 18.19 -16.22 3.81
C ASP A 291 18.08 -14.83 3.18
N VAL A 292 16.86 -14.29 3.13
CA VAL A 292 16.59 -12.90 2.74
C VAL A 292 15.51 -12.26 3.61
N GLY A 293 15.70 -10.99 3.93
CA GLY A 293 14.72 -10.10 4.50
C GLY A 293 14.43 -8.92 3.58
N ILE A 294 13.19 -8.44 3.54
CA ILE A 294 12.77 -7.38 2.62
C ILE A 294 12.10 -6.23 3.39
N GLY A 295 12.76 -5.08 3.39
CA GLY A 295 12.27 -3.83 3.95
C GLY A 295 11.62 -2.97 2.88
N VAL A 296 10.46 -2.39 3.18
CA VAL A 296 9.73 -1.48 2.28
C VAL A 296 9.23 -0.30 3.09
N ILE A 297 9.57 0.91 2.68
CA ILE A 297 9.11 2.16 3.29
C ILE A 297 8.55 3.07 2.21
N LEU A 298 7.29 3.48 2.39
CA LEU A 298 6.68 4.56 1.61
C LEU A 298 7.03 5.89 2.28
N TYR A 299 7.72 6.76 1.54
CA TYR A 299 8.04 8.11 1.97
C TYR A 299 7.70 9.08 0.84
N GLU A 300 6.83 10.03 1.14
CA GLU A 300 6.26 10.97 0.18
C GLU A 300 5.61 10.27 -1.02
N ASN A 301 6.29 10.22 -2.16
CA ASN A 301 5.84 9.58 -3.41
C ASN A 301 6.84 8.55 -3.93
N LYS A 302 7.68 7.98 -3.06
CA LYS A 302 8.70 6.99 -3.40
C LYS A 302 8.65 5.82 -2.43
N LEU A 303 8.97 4.63 -2.94
CA LEU A 303 9.27 3.47 -2.11
C LEU A 303 10.78 3.31 -2.00
N SER A 304 11.27 3.31 -0.76
CA SER A 304 12.58 2.80 -0.39
C SER A 304 12.46 1.30 -0.16
N ILE A 305 13.14 0.51 -0.97
CA ILE A 305 13.10 -0.96 -0.88
C ILE A 305 14.52 -1.45 -0.66
N VAL A 306 14.68 -2.29 0.35
CA VAL A 306 15.96 -2.87 0.74
C VAL A 306 15.79 -4.38 0.89
N LEU A 307 16.71 -5.15 0.32
CA LEU A 307 16.82 -6.58 0.54
C LEU A 307 18.13 -6.84 1.26
N THR A 308 18.06 -7.44 2.44
CA THR A 308 19.22 -7.91 3.20
C THR A 308 19.29 -9.42 3.15
N PHE A 309 20.49 -9.99 3.05
CA PHE A 309 20.66 -11.42 2.83
C PHE A 309 21.99 -11.94 3.37
N LYS A 310 22.04 -13.25 3.64
CA LYS A 310 23.24 -13.94 4.13
C LYS A 310 23.30 -15.41 3.67
#